data_AF-A0AAJ0BAT4-F1
#
_entry.id   AF-A0AAJ0BAT4-F1
#
_cell.length_a   1.000
_cell.length_b   1.000
_cell.length_c   1.000
_cell.angle_alpha   90.00
_cell.angle_beta   90.00
_cell.angle_gamma   90.00
#
_symmetry.space_group_name_H-M   'P 1'
#
loop_
_entity.id
_entity.type
_entity.pdbx_description
1 polymer ?
#
loop_
_entity_poly.entity_id
_entity_poly.type
_entity_poly.pdbx_seq_one_letter_code
_entity_poly.pdbx_strand_id
1 'polypeptide(L)'
;MSRPIPRRGKHRKHPSGNGSRRVAASDHESDAANYMETHPQAPEAAESQTRSNTELNLSVLRRYLPRIESIRSIAANAVVYTLSDATTGWERRDTEGTMFVCQQEALVTDMGLVVPNVCVFVLNRRGLENLAVDLVRVSDCEIVDGLISLRLEQDGGLGSGGEGTGEVIGLWVHADEEDTRDTNWAIIKEAWEEARLALQGIAAAVAEADQAAEQTDVDDGGALADSQPDIPGRNGAAVGRQISVAELFGQGTTAG
;
A
#
# COMPACT_ATOMS: atom_id res chain seq x y z
N MET A 1 31.97 33.06 61.17
CA MET A 1 32.22 31.85 61.97
C MET A 1 33.12 30.92 61.17
N SER A 2 34.42 30.96 61.48
CA SER A 2 35.47 30.21 60.79
C SER A 2 35.80 28.97 61.61
N ARG A 3 35.73 27.77 61.02
CA ARG A 3 36.13 26.53 61.69
C ARG A 3 37.35 25.89 60.99
N PRO A 4 38.34 25.40 61.74
CA PRO A 4 39.64 24.99 61.22
C PRO A 4 39.69 23.50 60.81
N ILE A 5 40.61 23.20 59.90
CA ILE A 5 40.92 21.87 59.35
C ILE A 5 41.72 21.03 60.37
N PRO A 6 41.44 19.71 60.54
CA PRO A 6 42.35 18.77 61.18
C PRO A 6 43.11 17.88 60.18
N ARG A 7 44.26 17.41 60.66
CA ARG A 7 45.46 17.04 59.91
C ARG A 7 45.50 15.62 59.36
N ARG A 8 46.25 15.52 58.25
CA ARG A 8 46.79 14.35 57.53
C ARG A 8 47.48 13.33 58.45
N GLY A 9 47.07 12.06 58.39
CA GLY A 9 47.82 10.91 58.90
C GLY A 9 48.76 10.34 57.83
N LYS A 10 50.07 10.26 58.14
CA LYS A 10 51.11 9.63 57.31
C LYS A 10 51.02 8.11 57.42
N HIS A 11 51.15 7.39 56.31
CA HIS A 11 51.73 6.05 56.35
C HIS A 11 52.79 5.84 55.25
N ARG A 12 53.97 5.47 55.77
CA ARG A 12 55.22 4.94 55.20
C ARG A 12 55.41 4.80 53.69
N LYS A 13 56.47 5.47 53.22
CA LYS A 13 57.29 5.09 52.07
C LYS A 13 57.98 3.74 52.34
N HIS A 14 57.97 2.84 51.36
CA HIS A 14 58.99 1.79 51.21
C HIS A 14 59.86 2.11 49.98
N PRO A 15 61.16 1.75 50.00
CA PRO A 15 62.17 2.26 49.09
C PRO A 15 62.45 1.34 47.88
N SER A 16 62.98 1.97 46.84
CA SER A 16 63.80 1.47 45.71
C SER A 16 63.71 0.00 45.30
N GLY A 17 63.40 -0.22 44.02
CA GLY A 17 63.75 -1.44 43.29
C GLY A 17 63.61 -1.20 41.79
N ASN A 18 64.67 -0.66 41.18
CA ASN A 18 64.80 -0.57 39.74
C ASN A 18 64.95 -2.00 39.19
N GLY A 19 63.88 -2.55 38.63
CA GLY A 19 63.85 -3.87 38.02
C GLY A 19 62.64 -4.00 37.13
N SER A 20 62.88 -4.19 35.83
CA SER A 20 61.89 -4.47 34.80
C SER A 20 60.82 -5.46 35.30
N ARG A 21 59.62 -4.96 35.62
CA ARG A 21 58.42 -5.81 35.66
C ARG A 21 58.07 -6.13 34.22
N ARG A 22 58.63 -7.24 33.72
CA ARG A 22 57.94 -8.02 32.70
C ARG A 22 56.59 -8.39 33.31
N VAL A 23 55.53 -7.78 32.81
CA VAL A 23 54.17 -8.24 33.04
C VAL A 23 54.16 -9.69 32.53
N ALA A 24 53.91 -10.64 33.43
CA ALA A 24 53.63 -12.00 33.00
C ALA A 24 52.36 -11.92 32.14
N ALA A 25 52.50 -12.12 30.84
CA ALA A 25 51.38 -12.36 29.97
C ALA A 25 50.69 -13.62 30.53
N SER A 26 49.51 -13.45 31.11
CA SER A 26 48.63 -14.59 31.34
C SER A 26 48.20 -15.08 29.98
N ASP A 27 48.69 -16.25 29.58
CA ASP A 27 48.39 -16.90 28.30
C ASP A 27 46.91 -17.26 28.24
N HIS A 28 46.09 -16.30 27.81
CA HIS A 28 44.65 -16.47 27.61
C HIS A 28 44.33 -17.31 26.36
N GLU A 29 45.34 -17.68 25.58
CA GLU A 29 45.20 -18.57 24.42
C GLU A 29 44.97 -20.03 24.82
N SER A 30 45.48 -20.50 25.96
CA SER A 30 45.40 -21.92 26.34
C SER A 30 44.01 -22.37 26.82
N ASP A 31 43.23 -21.46 27.42
CA ASP A 31 41.85 -21.76 27.85
C ASP A 31 40.85 -21.66 26.69
N ALA A 32 41.09 -20.77 25.72
CA ALA A 32 40.23 -20.60 24.55
C ALA A 32 40.20 -21.87 23.67
N ALA A 33 41.37 -22.49 23.44
CA ALA A 33 41.47 -23.70 22.64
C ALA A 33 40.78 -24.91 23.31
N ASN A 34 40.97 -25.09 24.62
CA ASN A 34 40.34 -26.19 25.37
C ASN A 34 38.80 -26.04 25.47
N TYR A 35 38.28 -24.81 25.48
CA TYR A 35 36.84 -24.56 25.49
C TYR A 35 36.18 -24.93 24.15
N MET A 36 36.85 -24.64 23.03
CA MET A 36 36.39 -24.99 21.68
C MET A 36 36.47 -26.50 21.41
N GLU A 37 37.44 -27.20 22.01
CA GLU A 37 37.63 -28.64 21.80
C GLU A 37 36.66 -29.51 22.61
N THR A 38 36.20 -29.02 23.77
CA THR A 38 35.24 -29.73 24.64
C THR A 38 33.77 -29.45 24.30
N HIS A 39 33.50 -28.38 23.55
CA HIS A 39 32.16 -28.04 23.05
C HIS A 39 32.19 -28.09 21.53
N PRO A 40 31.84 -29.23 20.89
CA PRO A 40 31.71 -29.28 19.45
C PRO A 40 30.79 -28.14 19.01
N GLN A 41 31.33 -27.27 18.16
CA GLN A 41 30.69 -26.09 17.60
C GLN A 41 29.25 -26.45 17.25
N ALA A 42 28.28 -25.83 17.95
CA ALA A 42 26.87 -26.01 17.65
C ALA A 42 26.69 -25.83 16.13
N PRO A 43 25.98 -26.73 15.45
CA PRO A 43 26.05 -26.89 14.00
C PRO A 43 25.57 -25.61 13.34
N GLU A 44 26.48 -24.76 12.84
CA GLU A 44 26.25 -23.62 11.92
C GLU A 44 24.86 -22.94 12.06
N ALA A 45 24.38 -22.80 13.29
CA ALA A 45 23.00 -22.41 13.56
C ALA A 45 23.00 -20.91 13.70
N ALA A 46 23.06 -20.27 12.54
CA ALA A 46 22.71 -18.90 12.20
C ALA A 46 23.80 -18.36 11.27
N GLU A 47 23.72 -18.72 9.99
CA GLU A 47 23.76 -17.66 8.99
C GLU A 47 22.92 -16.52 9.56
N SER A 48 23.57 -15.44 9.95
CA SER A 48 22.89 -14.28 10.52
C SER A 48 21.74 -13.96 9.57
N GLN A 49 20.51 -14.09 10.06
CA GLN A 49 19.32 -13.61 9.38
C GLN A 49 19.39 -12.07 9.34
N THR A 50 20.40 -11.51 8.69
CA THR A 50 20.49 -10.12 8.32
C THR A 50 19.42 -9.93 7.28
N ARG A 51 18.23 -9.53 7.76
CA ARG A 51 17.13 -9.09 6.90
C ARG A 51 17.69 -8.23 5.78
N SER A 52 17.33 -8.55 4.54
CA SER A 52 17.73 -7.75 3.39
C SER A 52 17.27 -6.31 3.57
N ASN A 53 18.01 -5.33 3.02
CA ASN A 53 17.60 -3.92 3.03
C ASN A 53 16.16 -3.76 2.52
N THR A 54 15.75 -4.55 1.53
CA THR A 54 14.39 -4.58 1.00
C THR A 54 13.37 -5.05 2.04
N GLU A 55 13.70 -6.07 2.84
CA GLU A 55 12.84 -6.59 3.91
C GLU A 55 12.71 -5.58 5.06
N LEU A 56 13.81 -4.91 5.40
CA LEU A 56 13.80 -3.82 6.38
C LEU A 56 12.94 -2.66 5.90
N ASN A 57 13.13 -2.21 4.65
CA ASN A 57 12.32 -1.14 4.04
C ASN A 57 10.84 -1.51 4.02
N LEU A 58 10.50 -2.73 3.61
CA LEU A 58 9.12 -3.21 3.62
C LEU A 58 8.52 -3.18 5.04
N SER A 59 9.30 -3.60 6.05
CA SER A 59 8.87 -3.54 7.45
C SER A 59 8.62 -2.11 7.96
N VAL A 60 9.32 -1.12 7.42
CA VAL A 60 9.11 0.31 7.74
C VAL A 60 7.85 0.81 7.05
N LEU A 61 7.70 0.54 5.75
CA LEU A 61 6.54 0.97 4.96
C LEU A 61 5.23 0.43 5.55
N ARG A 62 5.21 -0.84 5.97
CA ARG A 62 4.03 -1.47 6.60
C ARG A 62 3.60 -0.84 7.92
N ARG A 63 4.43 -0.03 8.58
CA ARG A 63 4.04 0.74 9.77
C ARG A 63 3.11 1.90 9.41
N TYR A 64 3.24 2.43 8.20
CA TYR A 64 2.41 3.53 7.69
C TYR A 64 1.23 2.98 6.89
N LEU A 65 1.49 2.02 6.01
CA LEU A 65 0.48 1.38 5.16
C LEU A 65 0.59 -0.15 5.25
N PRO A 66 -0.18 -0.79 6.15
CA PRO A 66 -0.12 -2.24 6.36
C PRO A 66 -0.47 -3.08 5.13
N ARG A 67 -1.25 -2.53 4.19
CA ARG A 67 -1.69 -3.19 2.94
C ARG A 67 -0.58 -3.37 1.91
N ILE A 68 0.62 -2.80 2.12
CA ILE A 68 1.75 -2.98 1.22
C ILE A 68 2.26 -4.42 1.29
N GLU A 69 2.27 -5.11 0.16
CA GLU A 69 2.69 -6.50 0.04
C GLU A 69 4.17 -6.62 -0.36
N SER A 70 4.62 -5.84 -1.34
CA SER A 70 5.98 -5.89 -1.85
C SER A 70 6.42 -4.55 -2.44
N ILE A 71 7.73 -4.36 -2.60
CA ILE A 71 8.33 -3.19 -3.23
C ILE A 71 8.68 -3.57 -4.67
N ARG A 72 8.12 -2.87 -5.67
CA ARG A 72 8.43 -3.04 -7.10
C ARG A 72 9.71 -2.29 -7.50
N SER A 73 9.90 -1.07 -6.99
CA SER A 73 11.11 -0.28 -7.24
C SER A 73 11.39 0.73 -6.12
N ILE A 74 12.63 1.21 -6.08
CA ILE A 74 13.13 2.19 -5.11
C ILE A 74 13.88 3.28 -5.86
N ALA A 75 13.68 4.53 -5.47
CA ALA A 75 14.57 5.63 -5.82
C ALA A 75 15.10 6.30 -4.55
N ALA A 76 16.41 6.53 -4.48
CA ALA A 76 17.09 7.00 -3.26
C ALA A 76 16.55 8.35 -2.77
N ASN A 77 16.20 9.23 -3.71
CA ASN A 77 15.72 10.58 -3.41
C ASN A 77 14.71 11.06 -4.47
N ALA A 78 13.50 11.40 -4.01
CA ALA A 78 12.49 12.09 -4.77
C ALA A 78 12.04 13.36 -4.05
N VAL A 79 11.74 14.40 -4.83
CA VAL A 79 11.18 15.68 -4.40
C VAL A 79 9.74 15.76 -4.89
N VAL A 80 8.82 16.11 -3.98
CA VAL A 80 7.40 16.27 -4.31
C VAL A 80 7.10 17.73 -4.66
N TYR A 81 6.32 17.91 -5.73
CA TYR A 81 5.79 19.18 -6.18
C TYR A 81 4.26 19.11 -6.25
N THR A 82 3.63 20.27 -6.18
CA THR A 82 2.21 20.45 -6.48
C THR A 82 2.02 21.53 -7.51
N LEU A 83 0.99 21.38 -8.34
CA LEU A 83 0.55 22.47 -9.18
C LEU A 83 -0.24 23.47 -8.33
N SER A 84 0.18 24.73 -8.36
CA SER A 84 -0.48 25.83 -7.63
C SER A 84 -1.51 26.51 -8.52
N ASP A 85 -2.76 26.55 -8.06
CA ASP A 85 -3.84 27.26 -8.75
C ASP A 85 -3.58 28.77 -8.85
N ALA A 86 -2.85 29.33 -7.89
CA ALA A 86 -2.57 30.76 -7.83
C ALA A 86 -1.50 31.20 -8.84
N THR A 87 -0.47 30.38 -9.07
CA THR A 87 0.66 30.72 -9.93
C THR A 87 0.64 29.98 -11.27
N THR A 88 -0.27 29.01 -11.45
CA THR A 88 -0.30 28.07 -12.58
C THR A 88 1.06 27.39 -12.81
N GLY A 89 1.83 27.24 -11.73
CA GLY A 89 3.20 26.75 -11.76
C GLY A 89 3.44 25.68 -10.69
N TRP A 90 4.57 25.01 -10.80
CA TRP A 90 4.99 23.99 -9.85
C TRP A 90 5.55 24.63 -8.58
N GLU A 91 4.94 24.30 -7.44
CA GLU A 91 5.42 24.65 -6.11
C GLU A 91 6.03 23.41 -5.44
N ARG A 92 7.22 23.55 -4.89
CA ARG A 92 7.91 22.47 -4.17
C ARG A 92 7.26 22.26 -2.80
N ARG A 93 6.88 21.03 -2.48
CA ARG A 93 6.47 20.64 -1.13
C ARG A 93 7.68 20.39 -0.22
N ASP A 94 7.45 20.43 1.09
CA ASP A 94 8.43 20.02 2.11
C ASP A 94 8.54 18.49 2.29
N THR A 95 7.99 17.71 1.35
CA THR A 95 8.12 16.26 1.28
C THR A 95 9.23 15.87 0.32
N GLU A 96 10.29 15.28 0.87
CA GLU A 96 11.46 14.85 0.11
C GLU A 96 12.11 13.66 0.81
N GLY A 97 12.50 12.64 0.05
CA GLY A 97 13.19 11.47 0.60
C GLY A 97 13.10 10.26 -0.29
N THR A 98 13.23 9.07 0.28
CA THR A 98 13.25 7.82 -0.51
C THR A 98 11.86 7.51 -1.04
N MET A 99 11.76 7.29 -2.35
CA MET A 99 10.53 6.91 -3.04
C MET A 99 10.49 5.41 -3.26
N PHE A 100 9.32 4.83 -3.06
CA PHE A 100 9.03 3.42 -3.27
C PHE A 100 7.81 3.29 -4.17
N VAL A 101 7.88 2.41 -5.16
CA VAL A 101 6.68 1.93 -5.86
C VAL A 101 6.33 0.58 -5.27
N CYS A 102 5.13 0.43 -4.72
CA CYS A 102 4.75 -0.70 -3.91
C CYS A 102 3.51 -1.39 -4.44
N GLN A 103 3.54 -2.72 -4.51
CA GLN A 103 2.32 -3.51 -4.64
C GLN A 103 1.53 -3.46 -3.33
N GLN A 104 0.23 -3.24 -3.42
CA GLN A 104 -0.69 -3.33 -2.30
C GLN A 104 -1.66 -4.49 -2.51
N GLU A 105 -2.33 -4.88 -1.41
CA GLU A 105 -3.50 -5.75 -1.43
C GLU A 105 -4.50 -5.22 -2.47
N ALA A 106 -4.91 -6.12 -3.38
CA ALA A 106 -5.84 -5.78 -4.46
C ALA A 106 -7.19 -5.32 -3.90
N LEU A 107 -7.81 -4.36 -4.58
CA LEU A 107 -9.13 -3.88 -4.19
C LEU A 107 -10.19 -4.81 -4.76
N VAL A 108 -11.19 -5.15 -3.94
CA VAL A 108 -12.35 -5.93 -4.37
C VAL A 108 -13.56 -5.01 -4.36
N THR A 109 -14.24 -4.88 -5.49
CA THR A 109 -15.46 -4.07 -5.61
C THR A 109 -16.66 -4.79 -4.99
N ASP A 110 -17.77 -4.07 -4.81
CA ASP A 110 -19.01 -4.64 -4.26
C ASP A 110 -19.57 -5.80 -5.10
N MET A 111 -19.22 -5.86 -6.39
CA MET A 111 -19.57 -6.96 -7.29
C MET A 111 -18.55 -8.11 -7.28
N GLY A 112 -17.58 -8.10 -6.37
CA GLY A 112 -16.53 -9.12 -6.27
C GLY A 112 -15.45 -9.03 -7.35
N LEU A 113 -15.37 -7.92 -8.10
CA LEU A 113 -14.35 -7.73 -9.13
C LEU A 113 -13.06 -7.22 -8.50
N VAL A 114 -11.92 -7.72 -8.99
CA VAL A 114 -10.59 -7.44 -8.41
C VAL A 114 -9.87 -6.38 -9.24
N VAL A 115 -9.35 -5.35 -8.57
CA VAL A 115 -8.53 -4.28 -9.16
C VAL A 115 -7.11 -4.36 -8.59
N PRO A 116 -6.07 -4.47 -9.44
CA PRO A 116 -4.70 -4.42 -8.97
C PRO A 116 -4.43 -3.07 -8.31
N ASN A 117 -3.80 -3.10 -7.14
CA ASN A 117 -3.53 -1.90 -6.38
C ASN A 117 -2.03 -1.68 -6.21
N VAL A 118 -1.55 -0.52 -6.63
CA VAL A 118 -0.15 -0.11 -6.55
C VAL A 118 -0.14 1.31 -6.03
N CYS A 119 0.79 1.60 -5.11
CA CYS A 119 0.97 2.96 -4.61
C CYS A 119 2.39 3.46 -4.80
N VAL A 120 2.53 4.77 -4.98
CA VAL A 120 3.79 5.48 -4.86
C VAL A 120 3.88 6.06 -3.45
N PHE A 121 4.94 5.74 -2.74
CA PHE A 121 5.17 6.18 -1.36
C PHE A 121 6.49 6.95 -1.25
N VAL A 122 6.47 8.15 -0.68
CA VAL A 122 7.70 8.91 -0.38
C VAL A 122 7.85 9.03 1.13
N LEU A 123 8.91 8.38 1.65
CA LEU A 123 9.28 8.47 3.05
C LEU A 123 10.07 9.77 3.26
N ASN A 124 9.47 10.72 3.97
CA ASN A 124 10.04 12.05 4.15
C ASN A 124 11.24 12.01 5.11
N ARG A 125 12.39 12.54 4.67
CA ARG A 125 13.60 12.66 5.50
C ARG A 125 13.74 14.03 6.17
N ARG A 126 12.91 15.01 5.76
CA ARG A 126 12.94 16.40 6.24
C ARG A 126 11.80 16.73 7.21
N GLY A 127 10.79 15.87 7.29
CA GLY A 127 9.62 16.04 8.16
C GLY A 127 8.95 14.70 8.46
N LEU A 128 7.83 14.76 9.18
CA LEU A 128 7.04 13.58 9.56
C LEU A 128 5.93 13.27 8.54
N GLU A 129 5.66 14.19 7.62
CA GLU A 129 4.62 14.07 6.61
C GLU A 129 5.13 13.31 5.39
N ASN A 130 4.78 12.03 5.32
CA ASN A 130 5.03 11.15 4.18
C ASN A 130 3.96 11.37 3.11
N LEU A 131 4.30 11.05 1.85
CA LEU A 131 3.34 11.00 0.76
C LEU A 131 2.99 9.56 0.44
N ALA A 132 1.71 9.27 0.22
CA ALA A 132 1.22 8.04 -0.36
C ALA A 132 0.17 8.36 -1.42
N VAL A 133 0.35 7.84 -2.64
CA VAL A 133 -0.58 8.01 -3.76
C VAL A 133 -0.92 6.63 -4.30
N ASP A 134 -2.19 6.22 -4.17
CA ASP A 134 -2.68 4.99 -4.78
C ASP A 134 -2.98 5.26 -6.26
N LEU A 135 -2.37 4.49 -7.16
CA LEU A 135 -2.45 4.73 -8.61
C LEU A 135 -3.85 4.51 -9.17
N VAL A 136 -4.68 3.72 -8.47
CA VAL A 136 -6.10 3.56 -8.79
C VAL A 136 -6.87 4.88 -8.70
N ARG A 137 -6.42 5.84 -7.89
CA ARG A 137 -7.04 7.17 -7.72
C ARG A 137 -6.47 8.22 -8.68
N VAL A 138 -5.48 7.86 -9.50
CA VAL A 138 -4.82 8.80 -10.42
C VAL A 138 -5.54 8.78 -11.76
N SER A 139 -6.26 9.84 -12.12
CA SER A 139 -7.00 9.95 -13.39
C SER A 139 -6.09 10.09 -14.60
N ASP A 140 -4.95 10.74 -14.43
CA ASP A 140 -4.01 11.04 -15.51
C ASP A 140 -2.56 10.99 -15.03
N CYS A 141 -1.67 10.46 -15.88
CA CYS A 141 -0.27 10.23 -15.58
C CYS A 141 0.61 10.61 -16.78
N GLU A 142 1.41 11.66 -16.62
CA GLU A 142 2.26 12.20 -17.69
C GLU A 142 3.70 12.32 -17.22
N ILE A 143 4.66 12.17 -18.16
CA ILE A 143 6.09 12.35 -17.89
C ILE A 143 6.57 13.49 -18.78
N VAL A 144 7.02 14.59 -18.17
CA VAL A 144 7.47 15.80 -18.87
C VAL A 144 8.74 16.30 -18.22
N ASP A 145 9.79 16.54 -19.01
CA ASP A 145 11.08 17.09 -18.55
C ASP A 145 11.70 16.34 -17.34
N GLY A 146 11.46 15.02 -17.27
CA GLY A 146 11.97 14.17 -16.20
C GLY A 146 11.18 14.24 -14.88
N LEU A 147 10.09 15.00 -14.85
CA LEU A 147 9.07 14.99 -13.81
C LEU A 147 7.95 14.03 -14.23
N ILE A 148 7.45 13.19 -13.32
CA ILE A 148 6.18 12.49 -13.52
C ILE A 148 5.07 13.27 -12.79
N SER A 149 4.00 13.62 -13.48
CA SER A 149 2.82 14.27 -12.92
C SER A 149 1.65 13.29 -12.81
N LEU A 150 1.06 13.24 -11.63
CA LEU A 150 -0.07 12.39 -11.27
C LEU A 150 -1.25 13.29 -10.89
N ARG A 151 -2.34 13.21 -11.66
CA ARG A 151 -3.59 13.94 -11.36
C ARG A 151 -4.51 13.04 -10.54
N LEU A 152 -4.79 13.41 -9.31
CA LEU A 152 -5.66 12.63 -8.43
C LEU A 152 -7.12 12.97 -8.71
N GLU A 153 -7.98 11.95 -8.66
CA GLU A 153 -9.43 12.15 -8.62
C GLU A 153 -9.82 12.71 -7.25
N GLN A 154 -10.70 13.72 -7.24
CA GLN A 154 -11.25 14.26 -6.00
C GLN A 154 -12.15 13.21 -5.34
N ASP A 155 -12.11 13.11 -4.00
CA ASP A 155 -13.03 12.27 -3.22
C ASP A 155 -14.46 12.83 -3.30
N GLY A 156 -15.11 12.57 -4.43
CA GLY A 156 -16.38 13.16 -4.83
C GLY A 156 -17.17 12.25 -5.76
N GLY A 157 -17.20 10.95 -5.48
CA GLY A 157 -18.13 9.98 -6.06
C GLY A 157 -17.81 9.55 -7.50
N LEU A 158 -17.84 8.24 -7.71
CA LEU A 158 -17.98 7.62 -9.03
C LEU A 158 -19.26 8.19 -9.69
N GLY A 159 -19.15 9.25 -10.49
CA GLY A 159 -20.31 9.77 -11.23
C GLY A 159 -20.35 11.25 -11.59
N SER A 160 -19.44 12.11 -11.13
CA SER A 160 -19.44 13.51 -11.58
C SER A 160 -18.35 13.74 -12.63
N GLY A 161 -18.73 13.64 -13.91
CA GLY A 161 -17.92 14.04 -15.07
C GLY A 161 -17.70 15.56 -15.15
N GLY A 162 -17.21 16.16 -14.07
CA GLY A 162 -16.78 17.54 -14.02
C GLY A 162 -15.29 17.63 -14.30
N GLU A 163 -14.93 18.26 -15.41
CA GLU A 163 -13.57 18.78 -15.61
C GLU A 163 -13.22 19.74 -14.47
N GLY A 164 -12.29 19.34 -13.60
CA GLY A 164 -11.51 20.28 -12.80
C GLY A 164 -11.48 20.06 -11.29
N THR A 165 -10.29 20.29 -10.73
CA THR A 165 -9.91 20.44 -9.30
C THR A 165 -9.41 19.21 -8.54
N GLY A 166 -9.10 18.12 -9.25
CA GLY A 166 -8.21 17.09 -8.70
C GLY A 166 -6.80 17.65 -8.44
N GLU A 167 -6.21 17.32 -7.28
CA GLU A 167 -4.84 17.73 -6.97
C GLU A 167 -3.84 17.10 -7.96
N VAL A 168 -2.90 17.90 -8.48
CA VAL A 168 -1.82 17.42 -9.35
C VAL A 168 -0.52 17.37 -8.57
N ILE A 169 0.04 16.16 -8.43
CA ILE A 169 1.29 15.90 -7.74
C ILE A 169 2.38 15.63 -8.77
N GLY A 170 3.49 16.35 -8.66
CA GLY A 170 4.69 16.12 -9.46
C GLY A 170 5.75 15.41 -8.63
N LEU A 171 6.42 14.40 -9.19
CA LEU A 171 7.54 13.73 -8.56
C LEU A 171 8.78 13.89 -9.44
N TRP A 172 9.86 14.38 -8.82
CA TRP A 172 11.16 14.47 -9.46
C TRP A 172 12.15 13.59 -8.71
N VAL A 173 12.76 12.63 -9.40
CA VAL A 173 13.77 11.74 -8.82
C VAL A 173 15.17 12.28 -9.13
N HIS A 174 15.97 12.44 -8.07
CA HIS A 174 17.41 12.57 -8.23
C HIS A 174 17.97 11.19 -8.54
N ALA A 175 18.57 11.04 -9.72
CA ALA A 175 19.08 9.77 -10.18
C ALA A 175 20.61 9.80 -10.11
N ASP A 176 21.18 8.88 -9.33
CA ASP A 176 22.64 8.68 -9.30
C ASP A 176 23.12 7.97 -10.59
N GLU A 177 22.21 7.25 -11.26
CA GLU A 177 22.39 6.57 -12.54
C GLU A 177 21.25 6.98 -13.48
N GLU A 178 21.56 7.21 -14.76
CA GLU A 178 20.60 7.74 -15.76
C GLU A 178 19.32 6.88 -15.85
N ASP A 179 19.45 5.55 -15.80
CA ASP A 179 18.35 4.60 -15.94
C ASP A 179 17.42 4.51 -14.72
N THR A 180 17.86 4.98 -13.54
CA THR A 180 17.06 4.84 -12.30
C THR A 180 15.74 5.59 -12.41
N ARG A 181 15.78 6.82 -12.94
CA ARG A 181 14.57 7.64 -13.11
C ARG A 181 13.63 7.01 -14.11
N ASP A 182 14.15 6.63 -15.27
CA ASP A 182 13.35 6.12 -16.39
C ASP A 182 12.72 4.76 -16.04
N THR A 183 13.46 3.91 -15.31
CA THR A 183 12.92 2.64 -14.77
C THR A 183 11.77 2.88 -13.80
N ASN A 184 11.92 3.80 -12.85
CA ASN A 184 10.85 4.11 -11.89
C ASN A 184 9.63 4.71 -12.60
N TRP A 185 9.82 5.58 -13.59
CA TRP A 185 8.73 6.17 -14.38
C TRP A 185 8.00 5.13 -15.22
N ALA A 186 8.72 4.20 -15.86
CA ALA A 186 8.13 3.10 -16.59
C ALA A 186 7.25 2.23 -15.68
N ILE A 187 7.75 1.85 -14.49
CA ILE A 187 7.00 1.02 -13.54
C ILE A 187 5.75 1.73 -13.02
N ILE A 188 5.82 3.03 -12.71
CA ILE A 188 4.65 3.81 -12.27
C ILE A 188 3.61 3.89 -13.39
N LYS A 189 4.06 4.20 -14.62
CA LYS A 189 3.17 4.36 -15.76
C LYS A 189 2.48 3.05 -16.12
N GLU A 190 3.22 1.95 -16.19
CA GLU A 190 2.68 0.61 -16.45
C GLU A 190 1.64 0.21 -15.38
N ALA A 191 1.97 0.38 -14.10
CA ALA A 191 1.04 0.05 -13.02
C ALA A 191 -0.23 0.93 -13.03
N TRP A 192 -0.11 2.19 -13.43
CA TRP A 192 -1.26 3.07 -13.61
C TRP A 192 -2.13 2.64 -14.79
N GLU A 193 -1.53 2.30 -15.93
CA GLU A 193 -2.25 1.78 -17.11
C GLU A 193 -2.99 0.46 -16.79
N GLU A 194 -2.35 -0.46 -16.06
CA GLU A 194 -2.96 -1.70 -15.56
C GLU A 194 -4.21 -1.41 -14.69
N ALA A 195 -4.10 -0.48 -13.74
CA ALA A 195 -5.21 -0.10 -12.89
C ALA A 195 -6.35 0.53 -13.68
N ARG A 196 -6.05 1.40 -14.67
CA ARG A 196 -7.04 2.05 -15.52
C ARG A 196 -7.79 1.06 -16.39
N LEU A 197 -7.09 0.11 -17.01
CA LEU A 197 -7.70 -0.96 -17.78
C LEU A 197 -8.64 -1.81 -16.93
N ALA A 198 -8.23 -2.16 -15.70
CA ALA A 198 -9.10 -2.90 -14.77
C ALA A 198 -10.36 -2.12 -14.39
N LEU A 199 -10.23 -0.83 -14.06
CA LEU A 199 -11.38 0.04 -13.75
C LEU A 199 -12.34 0.20 -14.93
N GLN A 200 -11.82 0.36 -16.15
CA GLN A 200 -12.64 0.43 -17.36
C GLN A 200 -13.40 -0.87 -17.62
N GLY A 201 -12.74 -2.03 -17.43
CA GLY A 201 -13.40 -3.33 -17.54
C GLY A 201 -14.53 -3.51 -16.54
N ILE A 202 -14.34 -3.02 -15.32
CA ILE A 202 -15.40 -3.02 -14.28
C ILE A 202 -16.55 -2.10 -14.68
N ALA A 203 -16.26 -0.86 -15.12
CA ALA A 203 -17.29 0.07 -15.54
C ALA A 203 -18.14 -0.48 -16.70
N ALA A 204 -17.51 -1.17 -17.66
CA ALA A 204 -18.20 -1.85 -18.74
C ALA A 204 -19.11 -2.99 -18.21
N ALA A 205 -18.61 -3.82 -17.30
CA ALA A 205 -19.39 -4.90 -16.70
C ALA A 205 -20.60 -4.39 -15.89
N VAL A 206 -20.46 -3.26 -15.16
CA VAL A 206 -21.58 -2.59 -14.48
C VAL A 206 -22.62 -2.14 -15.51
N ALA A 207 -22.19 -1.45 -16.56
CA ALA A 207 -23.09 -0.93 -17.58
C ALA A 207 -23.85 -2.03 -18.34
N GLU A 208 -23.22 -3.19 -18.56
CA GLU A 208 -23.88 -4.36 -19.15
C GLU A 208 -24.91 -4.98 -18.20
N ALA A 209 -24.60 -5.07 -16.90
CA ALA A 209 -25.54 -5.59 -15.90
C ALA A 209 -26.78 -4.70 -15.74
N ASP A 210 -26.61 -3.39 -15.74
CA ASP A 210 -27.71 -2.41 -15.66
C ASP A 210 -28.62 -2.51 -16.90
N GLN A 211 -28.04 -2.62 -18.09
CA GLN A 211 -28.82 -2.80 -19.34
C GLN A 211 -29.62 -4.11 -19.35
N ALA A 212 -29.05 -5.20 -18.81
CA ALA A 212 -29.74 -6.47 -18.71
C ALA A 212 -30.91 -6.42 -17.71
N ALA A 213 -30.79 -5.67 -16.62
CA ALA A 213 -31.88 -5.47 -15.66
C ALA A 213 -33.04 -4.65 -16.27
N GLU A 214 -32.74 -3.58 -17.01
CA GLU A 214 -33.77 -2.74 -17.66
C GLU A 214 -34.55 -3.49 -18.76
N GLN A 215 -33.92 -4.42 -19.49
CA GLN A 215 -34.61 -5.21 -20.52
C GLN A 215 -35.62 -6.23 -19.97
N THR A 216 -35.51 -6.63 -18.71
CA THR A 216 -36.43 -7.61 -18.11
C THR A 216 -37.77 -7.02 -17.64
N ASP A 217 -37.90 -5.69 -17.53
CA ASP A 217 -39.11 -5.03 -17.00
C ASP A 217 -40.11 -4.55 -18.08
N VAL A 218 -39.84 -4.77 -19.38
CA VAL A 218 -40.65 -4.21 -20.49
C VAL A 218 -41.52 -5.26 -21.22
N ASP A 219 -41.42 -6.55 -20.90
CA ASP A 219 -42.13 -7.64 -21.61
C ASP A 219 -43.32 -8.28 -20.85
N ASP A 220 -43.97 -7.56 -19.94
CA ASP A 220 -45.30 -7.95 -19.38
C ASP A 220 -46.37 -6.89 -19.68
N GLY A 221 -46.41 -6.43 -20.93
CA GLY A 221 -47.17 -5.24 -21.32
C GLY A 221 -47.89 -5.29 -22.67
N GLY A 222 -48.27 -6.46 -23.19
CA GLY A 222 -49.17 -6.47 -24.36
C GLY A 222 -49.34 -7.77 -25.13
N ALA A 223 -50.30 -8.60 -24.72
CA ALA A 223 -51.06 -9.45 -25.66
C ALA A 223 -52.38 -9.95 -25.04
N LEU A 224 -53.35 -9.05 -24.84
CA LEU A 224 -54.76 -9.45 -24.75
C LEU A 224 -55.35 -9.45 -26.16
N ALA A 225 -55.01 -10.50 -26.93
CA ALA A 225 -55.80 -10.90 -28.08
C ALA A 225 -56.98 -11.72 -27.57
N ASP A 226 -58.16 -11.12 -27.67
CA ASP A 226 -59.46 -11.73 -27.44
C ASP A 226 -59.65 -12.95 -28.38
N SER A 227 -59.67 -14.16 -27.84
CA SER A 227 -60.19 -15.37 -28.49
C SER A 227 -60.35 -16.51 -27.46
N GLN A 228 -61.60 -16.78 -27.09
CA GLN A 228 -62.05 -17.87 -26.23
C GLN A 228 -61.82 -19.27 -26.90
N PRO A 229 -61.71 -20.38 -26.13
CA PRO A 229 -61.02 -21.59 -26.57
C PRO A 229 -61.96 -22.72 -27.04
N ASP A 230 -61.40 -23.63 -27.85
CA ASP A 230 -61.87 -25.01 -27.95
C ASP A 230 -60.71 -25.98 -27.62
N ILE A 231 -60.98 -26.86 -26.65
CA ILE A 231 -60.18 -27.95 -26.04
C ILE A 231 -60.12 -29.16 -27.04
N PRO A 232 -59.26 -30.23 -26.96
CA PRO A 232 -58.31 -30.68 -25.91
C PRO A 232 -56.91 -31.15 -26.36
N GLY A 233 -55.98 -31.14 -25.41
CA GLY A 233 -55.17 -32.33 -25.14
C GLY A 233 -53.66 -32.13 -25.00
N ARG A 234 -53.14 -32.79 -23.94
CA ARG A 234 -51.81 -33.40 -23.82
C ARG A 234 -50.69 -32.58 -23.14
N ASN A 235 -50.45 -32.97 -21.88
CA ASN A 235 -49.19 -33.16 -21.16
C ASN A 235 -48.01 -32.21 -21.38
N GLY A 236 -47.58 -31.55 -20.30
CA GLY A 236 -46.22 -31.02 -20.15
C GLY A 236 -46.10 -30.21 -18.85
N ALA A 237 -45.18 -30.60 -17.99
CA ALA A 237 -45.07 -30.16 -16.60
C ALA A 237 -44.41 -28.77 -16.43
N ALA A 238 -44.79 -28.15 -15.30
CA ALA A 238 -44.03 -27.27 -14.40
C ALA A 238 -43.24 -26.07 -14.96
N VAL A 239 -43.47 -24.89 -14.37
CA VAL A 239 -42.54 -24.17 -13.47
C VAL A 239 -43.01 -22.71 -13.33
N GLY A 240 -43.06 -22.20 -12.09
CA GLY A 240 -42.92 -20.77 -11.79
C GLY A 240 -44.19 -19.92 -11.77
N ARG A 241 -45.18 -20.24 -10.93
CA ARG A 241 -46.23 -19.27 -10.60
C ARG A 241 -45.69 -18.32 -9.53
N GLN A 242 -45.49 -17.04 -9.87
CA GLN A 242 -45.20 -16.00 -8.90
C GLN A 242 -46.41 -15.81 -7.98
N ILE A 243 -46.20 -16.05 -6.69
CA ILE A 243 -47.23 -15.85 -5.65
C ILE A 243 -47.19 -14.37 -5.27
N SER A 244 -48.33 -13.69 -5.42
CA SER A 244 -48.46 -12.28 -5.02
C SER A 244 -48.50 -12.17 -3.49
N VAL A 245 -47.81 -11.17 -2.93
CA VAL A 245 -47.76 -10.92 -1.47
C VAL A 245 -49.16 -10.65 -0.87
N ALA A 246 -50.10 -10.16 -1.68
CA ALA A 246 -51.50 -9.98 -1.26
C ALA A 246 -52.24 -11.32 -1.05
N GLU A 247 -51.79 -12.39 -1.70
CA GLU A 247 -52.30 -13.76 -1.54
C GLU A 247 -51.71 -14.44 -0.29
N LEU A 248 -50.54 -13.98 0.18
CA LEU A 248 -49.87 -14.51 1.38
C LEU A 248 -50.45 -13.98 2.70
N PHE A 249 -51.14 -12.83 2.68
CA PHE A 249 -51.62 -12.14 3.89
C PHE A 249 -53.13 -11.81 3.92
N GLY A 250 -53.92 -12.38 3.01
CA GLY A 250 -55.35 -12.15 2.95
C GLY A 250 -56.18 -13.27 3.62
N GLN A 251 -56.89 -12.90 4.70
CA GLN A 251 -58.04 -13.59 5.33
C GLN A 251 -57.77 -14.49 6.55
N GLY A 252 -57.45 -13.83 7.68
CA GLY A 252 -57.85 -14.31 9.01
C GLY A 252 -59.27 -13.85 9.35
N THR A 253 -60.22 -14.72 9.04
CA THR A 253 -61.53 -15.01 9.66
C THR A 253 -62.26 -13.96 10.53
N THR A 254 -63.52 -13.80 10.15
CA THR A 254 -64.69 -13.26 10.86
C THR A 254 -64.97 -13.82 12.27
N ALA A 255 -65.66 -12.96 13.04
CA ALA A 255 -66.76 -13.26 13.98
C ALA A 255 -66.46 -13.76 15.40
N GLY A 256 -66.95 -12.96 16.35
CA GLY A 256 -67.20 -13.22 17.77
C GLY A 256 -67.92 -12.01 18.35
#